data_AF-A0A0P1IE02-F1
#
_entry.id   AF-A0A0P1IE02-F1
#
_cell.length_a   1.000
_cell.length_b   1.000
_cell.length_c   1.000
_cell.angle_alpha   90.00
_cell.angle_beta   90.00
_cell.angle_gamma   90.00
#
_symmetry.space_group_name_H-M   'P 1'
#
loop_
_entity.id
_entity.type
_entity.pdbx_description
1 polymer ?
#
loop_
_entity_poly.entity_id
_entity_poly.type
_entity_poly.pdbx_seq_one_letter_code
_entity_poly.pdbx_strand_id
1 'polypeptide(L)'
;MFLPRFVAILCFLMCLYAPTVQAEPQLTLISSETTQTLPSAQPGWPTPSDPGMVFFLQRSISKNVVVYAAQFEDDGSLKRRPIDAFWRRYSDDGTGRGQIKDLRFFESRLAYGVYTYPTGRAGEFDLRFAALPDLPLTLRQERHNQASLWARLDEEDYRLVYGYVEIDQKALIPRVERLRLYTIDVKTGSYVTHILSVTGGAIPE
;
A
#
# COMPACT_ATOMS: atom_id res chain seq x y z
N MET A 1 -41.52 25.88 -57.67
CA MET A 1 -40.19 25.40 -58.11
C MET A 1 -39.24 25.57 -56.93
N PHE A 2 -38.78 24.43 -56.39
CA PHE A 2 -37.73 24.20 -55.39
C PHE A 2 -37.83 24.82 -53.98
N LEU A 3 -38.19 23.94 -53.04
CA LEU A 3 -37.57 23.84 -51.71
C LEU A 3 -36.44 22.78 -51.81
N PRO A 4 -35.32 22.94 -51.08
CA PRO A 4 -35.04 21.97 -50.02
C PRO A 4 -34.62 22.69 -48.73
N ARG A 5 -35.35 22.50 -47.62
CA ARG A 5 -35.12 21.44 -46.62
C ARG A 5 -33.71 21.51 -46.00
N PHE A 6 -33.47 22.52 -45.16
CA PHE A 6 -32.50 22.38 -44.08
C PHE A 6 -33.18 21.67 -42.91
N VAL A 7 -32.92 20.37 -42.85
CA VAL A 7 -33.26 19.49 -41.73
C VAL A 7 -32.40 19.94 -40.54
N ALA A 8 -32.98 20.76 -39.66
CA ALA A 8 -32.46 20.96 -38.31
C ALA A 8 -33.06 19.85 -37.44
N ILE A 9 -32.48 18.65 -37.50
CA ILE A 9 -32.69 17.63 -36.46
C ILE A 9 -31.36 17.49 -35.76
N LEU A 10 -31.26 18.25 -34.67
CA LEU A 10 -30.22 18.21 -33.67
C LEU A 10 -30.05 16.76 -33.24
N CYS A 11 -28.97 16.13 -33.71
CA CYS A 11 -28.59 14.79 -33.29
C CYS A 11 -28.50 14.75 -31.78
N PHE A 12 -29.37 13.90 -31.22
CA PHE A 12 -29.32 13.33 -29.90
C PHE A 12 -27.91 12.73 -29.67
N LEU A 13 -26.99 13.53 -29.15
CA LEU A 13 -25.77 13.04 -28.53
C LEU A 13 -25.82 13.41 -27.04
N MET A 14 -26.83 12.85 -26.37
CA MET A 14 -26.75 12.58 -24.95
C MET A 14 -25.67 11.48 -24.83
N CYS A 15 -24.40 11.89 -24.89
CA CYS A 15 -23.31 11.06 -24.43
C CYS A 15 -23.62 10.80 -22.95
N LEU A 16 -24.14 9.60 -22.69
CA LEU A 16 -24.07 8.94 -21.41
C LEU A 16 -22.58 8.94 -21.01
N TYR A 17 -22.14 10.00 -20.36
CA TYR A 17 -21.08 9.90 -19.37
C TYR A 17 -21.69 9.08 -18.23
N ALA A 18 -21.79 7.76 -18.44
CA ALA A 18 -21.79 6.87 -17.31
C ALA A 18 -20.45 7.17 -16.61
N PRO A 19 -20.44 7.66 -15.37
CA PRO A 19 -19.21 7.61 -14.60
C PRO A 19 -18.79 6.15 -14.66
N THR A 20 -17.61 5.87 -15.20
CA THR A 20 -16.98 4.57 -14.99
C THR A 20 -16.82 4.48 -13.48
N VAL A 21 -17.76 3.83 -12.82
CA VAL A 21 -17.63 3.44 -11.42
C VAL A 21 -16.51 2.42 -11.45
N GLN A 22 -15.29 2.91 -11.29
CA GLN A 22 -14.13 2.07 -11.11
C GLN A 22 -14.37 1.39 -9.76
N ALA A 23 -14.71 0.10 -9.79
CA ALA A 23 -14.99 -0.66 -8.58
C ALA A 23 -13.80 -0.50 -7.62
N GLU A 24 -14.08 -0.14 -6.37
CA GLU A 24 -13.05 -0.04 -5.34
C GLU A 24 -12.35 -1.40 -5.22
N PRO A 25 -11.02 -1.44 -5.12
CA PRO A 25 -10.29 -2.70 -5.06
C PRO A 25 -10.68 -3.44 -3.78
N GLN A 26 -11.27 -4.63 -3.94
CA GLN A 26 -11.67 -5.47 -2.82
C GLN A 26 -10.56 -6.44 -2.44
N LEU A 27 -10.33 -6.58 -1.14
CA LEU A 27 -9.39 -7.53 -0.57
C LEU A 27 -10.11 -8.74 -0.03
N THR A 28 -9.72 -9.92 -0.52
CA THR A 28 -10.19 -11.19 0.00
C THR A 28 -9.00 -11.97 0.54
N LEU A 29 -9.03 -12.31 1.84
CA LEU A 29 -8.06 -13.21 2.44
C LEU A 29 -8.26 -14.61 1.86
N ILE A 30 -7.24 -15.15 1.19
CA ILE A 30 -7.26 -16.48 0.58
C ILE A 30 -6.75 -17.52 1.58
N SER A 31 -5.62 -17.24 2.22
CA SER A 31 -4.98 -18.15 3.18
C SER A 31 -4.06 -17.41 4.13
N SER A 32 -3.75 -18.07 5.25
CA SER A 32 -2.76 -17.65 6.24
C SER A 32 -1.86 -18.84 6.57
N GLU A 33 -0.55 -18.63 6.54
CA GLU A 33 0.44 -19.67 6.83
C GLU A 33 1.37 -19.23 7.96
N THR A 34 1.45 -20.03 9.02
CA THR A 34 2.30 -19.76 10.19
C THR A 34 3.67 -20.41 10.04
N THR A 35 4.71 -19.65 10.38
CA THR A 35 6.11 -20.08 10.30
C THR A 35 6.89 -19.59 11.51
N GLN A 36 7.97 -20.30 11.87
CA GLN A 36 8.83 -19.94 13.01
C GLN A 36 9.86 -18.85 12.66
N THR A 37 10.14 -18.66 11.36
CA THR A 37 11.11 -17.69 10.86
C THR A 37 10.46 -16.86 9.77
N LEU A 38 10.77 -15.56 9.70
CA LEU A 38 10.25 -14.67 8.67
C LEU A 38 10.62 -15.21 7.27
N PRO A 39 9.64 -15.61 6.45
CA PRO A 39 9.94 -16.04 5.10
C PRO A 39 10.43 -14.86 4.25
N SER A 40 11.24 -15.14 3.23
CA SER A 40 11.64 -14.13 2.24
C SER A 40 10.84 -14.34 0.95
N ALA A 41 10.16 -13.29 0.49
CA ALA A 41 9.41 -13.33 -0.76
C ALA A 41 10.33 -13.46 -1.98
N GLN A 42 11.50 -12.81 -1.93
CA GLN A 42 12.51 -12.77 -2.97
C GLN A 42 13.90 -12.94 -2.34
N PRO A 43 14.39 -14.19 -2.18
CA PRO A 43 15.72 -14.45 -1.64
C PRO A 43 16.81 -13.71 -2.43
N GLY A 44 17.74 -13.08 -1.70
CA GLY A 44 18.84 -12.31 -2.30
C GLY A 44 18.51 -10.85 -2.61
N TRP A 45 17.26 -10.41 -2.47
CA TRP A 45 16.92 -8.99 -2.54
C TRP A 45 17.27 -8.28 -1.23
N PRO A 46 17.69 -7.01 -1.29
CA PRO A 46 18.03 -6.24 -0.10
C PRO A 46 16.77 -5.93 0.74
N THR A 47 16.95 -5.95 2.07
CA THR A 47 15.93 -5.54 3.04
C THR A 47 16.26 -4.13 3.54
N PRO A 48 15.33 -3.16 3.46
CA PRO A 48 15.58 -1.82 4.00
C PRO A 48 15.73 -1.85 5.52
N SER A 49 16.47 -0.90 6.08
CA SER A 49 16.61 -0.71 7.52
C SER A 49 16.65 0.78 7.82
N ASP A 50 15.48 1.39 7.66
CA ASP A 50 15.29 2.83 7.73
C ASP A 50 14.87 3.29 9.13
N PRO A 51 15.35 4.44 9.61
CA PRO A 51 14.88 5.00 10.89
C PRO A 51 13.37 5.18 10.90
N GLY A 52 12.73 4.75 11.99
CA GLY A 52 11.28 4.82 12.14
C GLY A 52 10.50 3.87 11.23
N MET A 53 11.15 3.02 10.42
CA MET A 53 10.46 2.09 9.52
C MET A 53 9.54 1.15 10.30
N VAL A 54 8.26 1.17 9.94
CA VAL A 54 7.23 0.28 10.50
C VAL A 54 6.75 -0.76 9.50
N PHE A 55 6.98 -0.52 8.20
CA PHE A 55 6.57 -1.41 7.12
C PHE A 55 7.33 -1.07 5.83
N PHE A 56 7.50 -2.04 4.94
CA PHE A 56 7.93 -1.80 3.57
C PHE A 56 7.22 -2.72 2.58
N LEU A 57 7.14 -2.28 1.33
CA LEU A 57 6.44 -2.98 0.25
C LEU A 57 7.42 -3.32 -0.88
N GLN A 58 7.56 -4.61 -1.16
CA GLN A 58 8.25 -5.16 -2.32
C GLN A 58 7.28 -5.43 -3.46
N ARG A 59 7.81 -5.48 -4.68
CA ARG A 59 7.04 -5.78 -5.90
C ARG A 59 7.79 -6.78 -6.75
N SER A 60 7.08 -7.68 -7.44
CA SER A 60 7.68 -8.69 -8.32
C SER A 60 8.56 -8.12 -9.44
N ILE A 61 8.34 -6.87 -9.82
CA ILE A 61 8.96 -6.24 -10.99
C ILE A 61 10.28 -5.53 -10.72
N SER A 62 10.64 -5.29 -9.44
CA SER A 62 11.81 -4.49 -9.10
C SER A 62 12.27 -4.71 -7.67
N LYS A 63 13.60 -4.75 -7.47
CA LYS A 63 14.23 -4.76 -6.13
C LYS A 63 14.01 -3.48 -5.32
N ASN A 64 13.53 -2.41 -5.95
CA ASN A 64 13.19 -1.16 -5.26
C ASN A 64 11.95 -1.35 -4.40
N VAL A 65 11.98 -0.79 -3.18
CA VAL A 65 10.90 -0.94 -2.21
C VAL A 65 10.33 0.40 -1.81
N VAL A 66 9.04 0.42 -1.46
CA VAL A 66 8.44 1.56 -0.76
C VAL A 66 8.59 1.33 0.73
N VAL A 67 9.13 2.30 1.45
CA VAL A 67 9.29 2.26 2.90
C VAL A 67 8.26 3.18 3.52
N TYR A 68 7.62 2.73 4.59
CA TYR A 68 6.72 3.51 5.43
C TYR A 68 7.36 3.68 6.80
N ALA A 69 7.64 4.92 7.17
CA ALA A 69 8.35 5.26 8.39
C ALA A 69 7.52 6.17 9.29
N ALA A 70 7.40 5.77 10.55
CA ALA A 70 6.80 6.58 11.60
C ALA A 70 7.63 7.84 11.87
N GLN A 71 6.93 8.94 12.11
CA GLN A 71 7.50 10.26 12.35
C GLN A 71 7.24 10.66 13.80
N PHE A 72 8.28 11.13 14.48
CA PHE A 72 8.24 11.50 15.90
C PHE A 72 8.64 12.95 16.12
N GLU A 73 7.98 13.62 17.06
CA GLU A 73 8.40 14.92 17.60
C GLU A 73 9.68 14.77 18.46
N ASP A 74 10.29 15.89 18.86
CA ASP A 74 11.53 15.89 19.64
C ASP A 74 11.39 15.23 21.03
N ASP A 75 10.18 15.22 21.59
CA ASP A 75 9.83 14.50 22.82
C ASP A 75 9.61 12.99 22.60
N GLY A 76 9.72 12.54 21.34
CA GLY A 76 9.55 11.19 20.85
C GLY A 76 8.11 10.69 20.79
N SER A 77 7.12 11.57 20.91
CA SER A 77 5.71 11.28 20.60
C SER A 77 5.47 11.26 19.08
N LEU A 78 4.46 10.52 18.61
CA LEU A 78 4.09 10.53 17.19
C LEU A 78 3.63 11.92 16.72
N LYS A 79 4.14 12.36 15.56
CA LYS A 79 3.71 13.61 14.93
C LYS A 79 2.24 13.56 14.51
N ARG A 80 1.64 14.74 14.29
CA ARG A 80 0.29 14.86 13.70
C ARG A 80 0.17 14.21 12.31
N ARG A 81 1.25 14.22 11.53
CA ARG A 81 1.39 13.38 10.32
C ARG A 81 2.35 12.25 10.67
N PRO A 82 1.84 11.14 11.20
CA PRO A 82 2.66 10.18 11.94
C PRO A 82 3.40 9.20 11.04
N ILE A 83 3.11 9.12 9.74
CA ILE A 83 3.82 8.28 8.77
C ILE A 83 4.21 9.11 7.56
N ASP A 84 5.40 8.83 7.06
CA ASP A 84 5.86 9.21 5.73
C ASP A 84 6.18 7.98 4.88
N ALA A 85 6.08 8.11 3.56
CA ALA A 85 6.34 7.03 2.61
C ALA A 85 7.31 7.48 1.51
N PHE A 86 8.32 6.67 1.22
CA PHE A 86 9.36 7.00 0.24
C PHE A 86 9.89 5.75 -0.48
N TRP A 87 10.50 5.96 -1.64
CA TRP A 87 11.24 4.92 -2.33
C TRP A 87 12.61 4.72 -1.70
N ARG A 88 12.94 3.45 -1.43
CA ARG A 88 14.31 2.97 -1.30
C ARG A 88 14.71 2.31 -2.62
N ARG A 89 15.53 3.03 -3.40
CA ARG A 89 15.98 2.58 -4.72
C ARG A 89 17.35 1.94 -4.61
N TYR A 90 17.46 0.67 -4.95
CA TYR A 90 18.74 -0.01 -4.99
C TYR A 90 19.30 0.13 -6.40
N SER A 91 20.30 0.99 -6.55
CA SER A 91 21.12 1.07 -7.76
C SER A 91 22.15 -0.06 -7.76
N ASP A 92 22.75 -0.34 -8.91
CA ASP A 92 23.95 -1.19 -8.97
C ASP A 92 25.22 -0.41 -8.60
N ASP A 93 25.09 0.70 -7.84
CA ASP A 93 26.18 1.62 -7.49
C ASP A 93 27.18 1.05 -6.45
N GLY A 94 27.05 -0.23 -6.11
CA GLY A 94 27.99 -0.97 -5.26
C GLY A 94 27.91 -0.65 -3.77
N THR A 95 27.08 0.31 -3.33
CA THR A 95 27.01 0.70 -1.90
C THR A 95 26.11 -0.19 -1.06
N GLY A 96 25.20 -0.94 -1.69
CA GLY A 96 24.24 -1.84 -1.03
C GLY A 96 23.15 -1.15 -0.17
N ARG A 97 23.30 0.13 0.16
CA ARG A 97 22.39 0.87 1.07
C ARG A 97 21.17 1.48 0.37
N GLY A 98 21.20 1.61 -0.95
CA GLY A 98 20.12 2.20 -1.75
C GLY A 98 19.89 3.71 -1.47
N GLN A 99 19.26 4.41 -2.40
CA GLN A 99 19.02 5.85 -2.33
C GLN A 99 17.57 6.13 -1.89
N ILE A 100 17.38 7.09 -0.98
CA ILE A 100 16.04 7.61 -0.64
C ILE A 100 15.57 8.47 -1.81
N LYS A 101 14.32 8.27 -2.23
CA LYS A 101 13.65 9.16 -3.15
C LYS A 101 12.20 9.34 -2.74
N ASP A 102 11.75 10.58 -2.66
CA ASP A 102 10.36 10.88 -2.36
C ASP A 102 9.43 10.26 -3.41
N LEU A 103 8.23 9.86 -2.97
CA LEU A 103 7.18 9.46 -3.89
C LEU A 103 6.82 10.67 -4.78
N ARG A 104 6.65 10.44 -6.09
CA ARG A 104 6.12 11.51 -6.95
C ARG A 104 4.68 11.82 -6.54
N PHE A 105 4.22 13.04 -6.82
CA PHE A 105 2.89 13.54 -6.40
C PHE A 105 1.71 12.63 -6.78
N PHE A 106 1.80 11.88 -7.89
CA PHE A 106 0.79 10.90 -8.30
C PHE A 106 0.96 9.55 -7.59
N GLU A 107 2.20 9.06 -7.44
CA GLU A 107 2.51 7.84 -6.68
C GLU A 107 2.08 7.96 -5.21
N SER A 108 2.25 9.16 -4.61
CA SER A 108 1.86 9.47 -3.24
C SER A 108 0.35 9.61 -3.04
N ARG A 109 -0.44 9.79 -4.11
CA ARG A 109 -1.90 9.93 -4.03
C ARG A 109 -2.65 8.67 -4.45
N LEU A 110 -2.08 7.85 -5.33
CA LEU A 110 -2.80 6.78 -6.03
C LEU A 110 -2.34 5.38 -5.64
N ALA A 111 -1.02 5.11 -5.64
CA ALA A 111 -0.53 3.74 -5.49
C ALA A 111 0.09 3.44 -4.11
N TYR A 112 0.86 4.38 -3.55
CA TYR A 112 1.67 4.14 -2.35
C TYR A 112 1.45 5.19 -1.24
N GLY A 113 0.43 6.02 -1.41
CA GLY A 113 0.02 6.97 -0.39
C GLY A 113 -0.48 6.29 0.88
N VAL A 114 -0.38 7.02 2.00
CA VAL A 114 -0.99 6.64 3.26
C VAL A 114 -1.84 7.79 3.77
N TYR A 115 -3.10 7.49 4.07
CA TYR A 115 -4.02 8.39 4.74
C TYR A 115 -4.01 8.08 6.22
N THR A 116 -4.03 9.12 7.06
CA THR A 116 -3.95 8.99 8.52
C THR A 116 -5.15 9.69 9.16
N TYR A 117 -5.72 9.04 10.17
CA TYR A 117 -6.90 9.51 10.88
C TYR A 117 -6.63 9.41 12.39
N PRO A 118 -6.82 10.49 13.16
CA PRO A 118 -6.66 10.42 14.60
C PRO A 118 -7.77 9.58 15.23
N THR A 119 -7.42 8.69 16.17
CA THR A 119 -8.39 7.85 16.90
C THR A 119 -8.95 8.53 18.15
N GLY A 120 -8.35 9.65 18.57
CA GLY A 120 -8.62 10.29 19.85
C GLY A 120 -7.86 9.67 21.03
N ARG A 121 -7.13 8.57 20.82
CA ARG A 121 -6.19 7.99 21.80
C ARG A 121 -4.78 8.51 21.53
N ALA A 122 -4.07 8.87 22.59
CA ALA A 122 -2.69 9.31 22.48
C ALA A 122 -1.79 8.18 21.95
N GLY A 123 -0.95 8.49 20.96
CA GLY A 123 -0.03 7.52 20.35
C GLY A 123 -0.69 6.50 19.41
N GLU A 124 -1.94 6.71 19.01
CA GLU A 124 -2.68 5.78 18.14
C GLU A 124 -3.34 6.52 16.96
N PHE A 125 -3.12 6.01 15.75
CA PHE A 125 -3.72 6.53 14.52
C PHE A 125 -4.28 5.40 13.68
N ASP A 126 -5.43 5.61 13.07
CA ASP A 126 -5.93 4.73 12.02
C ASP A 126 -5.33 5.15 10.67
N LEU A 127 -5.06 4.16 9.82
CA LEU A 127 -4.42 4.38 8.53
C LEU A 127 -5.14 3.62 7.43
N ARG A 128 -4.99 4.15 6.21
CA ARG A 128 -5.39 3.46 4.98
C ARG A 128 -4.32 3.65 3.94
N PHE A 129 -3.86 2.57 3.34
CA PHE A 129 -3.04 2.68 2.12
C PHE A 129 -3.95 3.07 0.95
N ALA A 130 -3.47 3.98 0.10
CA ALA A 130 -4.23 4.48 -1.04
C ALA A 130 -4.69 3.35 -1.98
N ALA A 131 -3.84 2.36 -2.22
CA ALA A 131 -4.15 1.21 -3.08
C ALA A 131 -4.89 0.06 -2.35
N LEU A 132 -5.01 0.12 -1.03
CA LEU A 132 -5.60 -0.94 -0.20
C LEU A 132 -6.52 -0.31 0.87
N PRO A 133 -7.58 0.41 0.46
CA PRO A 133 -8.41 1.17 1.39
C PRO A 133 -9.18 0.28 2.38
N ASP A 134 -9.45 -0.97 2.00
CA ASP A 134 -10.20 -1.95 2.79
C ASP A 134 -9.35 -2.68 3.83
N LEU A 135 -8.03 -2.52 3.83
CA LEU A 135 -7.16 -3.09 4.85
C LEU A 135 -7.17 -2.18 6.09
N PRO A 136 -7.78 -2.59 7.22
CA PRO A 136 -7.81 -1.74 8.41
C PRO A 136 -6.43 -1.76 9.05
N LEU A 137 -5.83 -0.57 9.19
CA LEU A 137 -4.51 -0.40 9.75
C LEU A 137 -4.53 0.53 10.95
N THR A 138 -3.72 0.22 11.95
CA THR A 138 -3.53 1.08 13.12
C THR A 138 -2.04 1.21 13.41
N LEU A 139 -1.54 2.44 13.48
CA LEU A 139 -0.21 2.76 13.98
C LEU A 139 -0.31 2.96 15.48
N ARG A 140 0.50 2.21 16.22
CA ARG A 140 0.55 2.29 17.69
C ARG A 140 1.96 2.65 18.11
N GLN A 141 2.09 3.69 18.90
CA GLN A 141 3.34 4.03 19.57
C GLN A 141 3.58 3.05 20.71
N GLU A 142 4.71 2.36 20.67
CA GLU A 142 5.08 1.37 21.68
C GLU A 142 5.92 2.03 22.78
N ARG A 143 6.87 2.89 22.39
CA ARG A 143 7.82 3.59 23.28
C ARG A 143 8.27 4.91 22.65
N HIS A 144 9.13 5.64 23.36
CA HIS A 144 9.80 6.84 22.83
C HIS A 144 10.53 6.51 21.51
N ASN A 145 10.19 7.24 20.44
CA ASN A 145 10.73 7.03 19.08
C ASN A 145 10.52 5.61 18.49
N GLN A 146 9.52 4.88 18.97
CA GLN A 146 9.24 3.53 18.50
C GLN A 146 7.73 3.31 18.34
N ALA A 147 7.33 2.90 17.14
CA ALA A 147 5.96 2.55 16.81
C ALA A 147 5.92 1.26 15.99
N SER A 148 4.75 0.63 15.94
CA SER A 148 4.48 -0.54 15.11
C SER A 148 3.20 -0.31 14.31
N LEU A 149 3.17 -0.79 13.06
CA LEU A 149 1.98 -0.80 12.23
C LEU A 149 1.27 -2.13 12.39
N TRP A 150 -0.05 -2.09 12.59
CA TRP A 150 -0.89 -3.25 12.85
C TRP A 150 -1.96 -3.35 11.77
N ALA A 151 -2.28 -4.56 11.35
CA ALA A 151 -3.41 -4.85 10.48
C ALA A 151 -4.43 -5.72 11.20
N ARG A 152 -5.71 -5.41 11.01
CA ARG A 152 -6.83 -6.25 11.47
C ARG A 152 -7.20 -7.21 10.34
N LEU A 153 -6.95 -8.50 10.52
CA LEU A 153 -7.26 -9.56 9.54
C LEU A 153 -8.06 -10.65 10.25
N ASP A 154 -9.25 -10.95 9.72
CA ASP A 154 -10.14 -12.00 10.26
C ASP A 154 -10.39 -11.87 11.78
N GLU A 155 -10.70 -10.63 12.21
CA GLU A 155 -10.91 -10.27 13.62
C GLU A 155 -9.71 -10.43 14.56
N GLU A 156 -8.51 -10.56 14.02
CA GLU A 156 -7.27 -10.59 14.79
C GLU A 156 -6.32 -9.46 14.40
N ASP A 157 -5.52 -9.01 15.37
CA ASP A 157 -4.51 -7.97 15.18
C ASP A 157 -3.15 -8.62 14.92
N TYR A 158 -2.56 -8.28 13.78
CA TYR A 158 -1.24 -8.74 13.39
C TYR A 158 -0.29 -7.56 13.25
N ARG A 159 0.91 -7.64 13.83
CA ARG A 159 1.94 -6.62 13.62
C ARG A 159 2.54 -6.80 12.23
N LEU A 160 2.47 -5.77 11.39
CA LEU A 160 3.04 -5.83 10.05
C LEU A 160 4.57 -5.84 10.10
N VAL A 161 5.18 -6.60 9.18
CA VAL A 161 6.62 -6.60 8.94
C VAL A 161 6.89 -6.04 7.55
N TYR A 162 6.39 -6.71 6.51
CA TYR A 162 6.51 -6.24 5.14
C TYR A 162 5.43 -6.83 4.23
N GLY A 163 5.25 -6.23 3.06
CA GLY A 163 4.35 -6.70 2.03
C GLY A 163 5.09 -7.05 0.75
N TYR A 164 4.54 -7.99 -0.01
CA TYR A 164 5.01 -8.33 -1.35
C TYR A 164 3.84 -8.35 -2.33
N VAL A 165 3.95 -7.56 -3.39
CA VAL A 165 2.92 -7.42 -4.43
C VAL A 165 3.36 -8.15 -5.69
N GLU A 166 2.53 -9.09 -6.13
CA GLU A 166 2.65 -9.72 -7.45
C GLU A 166 1.89 -8.86 -8.47
N ILE A 167 2.64 -8.33 -9.44
CA ILE A 167 2.08 -7.54 -10.54
C ILE A 167 2.10 -8.39 -11.81
N ASP A 168 0.94 -8.52 -12.45
CA ASP A 168 0.83 -9.12 -13.77
C ASP A 168 1.17 -8.08 -14.85
N GLN A 169 2.24 -8.35 -15.60
CA GLN A 169 2.70 -7.52 -16.72
C GLN A 169 2.17 -8.01 -18.08
N LYS A 170 1.44 -9.13 -18.14
CA LYS A 170 0.92 -9.68 -19.39
C LYS A 170 -0.32 -8.95 -19.89
N ALA A 171 -1.06 -8.30 -18.99
CA ALA A 171 -2.19 -7.47 -19.33
C ALA A 171 -1.75 -6.13 -19.96
N LEU A 172 -2.57 -5.59 -20.87
CA LEU A 172 -2.34 -4.27 -21.49
C LEU A 172 -2.29 -3.12 -20.45
N ILE A 173 -2.85 -3.37 -19.26
CA ILE A 173 -2.81 -2.48 -18.09
C ILE A 173 -2.26 -3.30 -16.92
N PRO A 174 -1.15 -2.89 -16.26
CA PRO A 174 -0.64 -3.57 -15.09
C PRO A 174 -1.68 -3.70 -13.98
N ARG A 175 -1.81 -4.90 -13.41
CA ARG A 175 -2.74 -5.19 -12.31
C ARG A 175 -2.03 -5.83 -11.14
N VAL A 176 -2.48 -5.51 -9.94
CA VAL A 176 -2.09 -6.27 -8.75
C VAL A 176 -2.86 -7.58 -8.80
N GLU A 177 -2.15 -8.69 -8.93
CA GLU A 177 -2.75 -10.02 -8.89
C GLU A 177 -2.94 -10.48 -7.44
N ARG A 178 -1.92 -10.23 -6.60
CA ARG A 178 -1.87 -10.77 -5.25
C ARG A 178 -1.04 -9.88 -4.34
N LEU A 179 -1.49 -9.77 -3.10
CA LEU A 179 -0.75 -9.18 -1.99
C LEU A 179 -0.41 -10.28 -0.98
N ARG A 180 0.86 -10.38 -0.61
CA ARG A 180 1.30 -11.18 0.54
C ARG A 180 1.68 -10.22 1.66
N LEU A 181 1.06 -10.36 2.82
CA LEU A 181 1.43 -9.64 4.03
C LEU A 181 2.18 -10.57 4.97
N TYR A 182 3.39 -10.18 5.34
CA TYR A 182 4.20 -10.85 6.33
C TYR A 182 4.06 -10.12 7.64
N THR A 183 3.63 -10.85 8.65
CA THR A 183 3.21 -10.30 9.93
C THR A 183 3.76 -11.13 11.08
N ILE A 184 3.59 -10.60 12.30
CA ILE A 184 3.87 -11.30 13.54
C ILE A 184 2.56 -11.37 14.32
N ASP A 185 2.16 -12.57 14.69
CA ASP A 185 1.16 -12.78 15.73
C ASP A 185 1.84 -12.57 17.09
N VAL A 186 1.44 -11.52 17.80
CA VAL A 186 2.05 -11.18 19.09
C VAL A 186 1.62 -12.09 20.23
N LYS A 187 0.53 -12.85 20.08
CA LYS A 187 0.10 -13.84 21.08
C LYS A 187 1.07 -15.02 21.10
N THR A 188 1.49 -15.46 19.93
CA THR A 188 2.33 -16.66 19.76
C THR A 188 3.81 -16.34 19.48
N GLY A 189 4.11 -15.11 19.06
CA GLY A 189 5.43 -14.69 18.58
C GLY A 189 5.79 -15.25 17.19
N SER A 190 4.88 -15.96 16.53
CA SER A 190 5.13 -16.60 15.23
C SER A 190 4.95 -15.63 14.08
N TYR A 191 5.62 -15.89 12.96
CA TYR A 191 5.39 -15.16 11.72
C TYR A 191 4.20 -15.75 10.99
N VAL A 192 3.32 -14.89 10.48
CA VAL A 192 2.17 -15.31 9.67
C VAL A 192 2.24 -14.64 8.31
N THR A 193 2.09 -15.43 7.25
CA THR A 193 1.98 -14.93 5.88
C THR A 193 0.53 -14.99 5.44
N HIS A 194 -0.09 -13.84 5.23
CA HIS A 194 -1.45 -13.75 4.71
C HIS A 194 -1.39 -13.53 3.20
N ILE A 195 -2.11 -14.35 2.45
CA ILE A 195 -2.28 -14.22 1.00
C ILE A 195 -3.63 -13.57 0.75
N LEU A 196 -3.63 -12.39 0.13
CA LEU A 196 -4.82 -11.65 -0.23
C LEU A 196 -4.94 -11.54 -1.75
N SER A 197 -6.12 -11.84 -2.27
CA SER A 197 -6.51 -11.51 -3.64
C SER A 197 -6.90 -10.05 -3.71
N VAL A 198 -6.47 -9.36 -4.77
CA VAL A 198 -6.88 -7.98 -5.05
C VAL A 198 -7.76 -7.98 -6.28
N THR A 199 -9.07 -7.76 -6.12
CA THR A 199 -10.01 -7.73 -7.24
C THR A 199 -10.34 -6.28 -7.59
N GLY A 200 -10.26 -5.90 -8.88
CA GLY A 200 -10.62 -4.56 -9.36
C GLY A 200 -9.50 -3.52 -9.35
N GLY A 201 -8.30 -3.86 -8.87
CA GLY A 201 -7.15 -2.95 -8.81
C GLY A 201 -6.45 -2.74 -10.16
N ALA A 202 -6.91 -1.76 -10.95
CA ALA A 202 -6.03 -1.15 -11.95
C ALA A 202 -4.98 -0.30 -11.21
N ILE A 203 -3.69 -0.48 -11.50
CA ILE A 203 -2.65 0.41 -11.00
C ILE A 203 -2.63 1.64 -11.93
N PRO A 204 -2.96 2.85 -11.45
CA PRO A 204 -2.74 4.06 -12.25
C PRO A 204 -1.23 4.27 -12.41
N GLU A 205 -0.77 4.52 -13.64
CA GLU A 205 0.62 4.90 -13.93
C GLU A 205 1.01 6.25 -13.30
#